data_AF-A0A090FM18-F1
#
_entry.id   AF-A0A090FM18-F1
#
_cell.length_a   1.000
_cell.length_b   1.000
_cell.length_c   1.000
_cell.angle_alpha   90.00
_cell.angle_beta   90.00
_cell.angle_gamma   90.00
#
_symmetry.space_group_name_H-M   'P 1'
#
loop_
_entity.id
_entity.type
_entity.pdbx_description
1 polymer ?
#
loop_
_entity_poly.entity_id
_entity_poly.type
_entity_poly.pdbx_seq_one_letter_code
_entity_poly.pdbx_strand_id
1 'polypeptide(L)'
;MLNGIGMSLGEFDDAMHLPYASGDFLTLAMLSVGIDPDSFHTMEFARDRFMSRTCITCPCRRRCHDHMQAFDFESHYRDFCPNKDNFSKLLGKRCDA
;
A
#
# COMPACT_ATOMS: atom_id res chain seq x y z
N MET A 1 -4.28 9.82 18.26
CA MET A 1 -3.85 10.64 17.12
C MET A 1 -3.37 9.71 16.01
N LEU A 2 -3.79 9.90 14.76
CA LEU A 2 -3.33 9.17 13.56
C LEU A 2 -1.87 9.49 13.17
N ASN A 3 -1.05 9.93 14.15
CA ASN A 3 0.31 10.44 13.93
C ASN A 3 1.28 9.35 13.47
N GLY A 4 0.96 8.07 13.66
CA GLY A 4 1.83 6.96 13.25
C GLY A 4 2.07 6.86 11.74
N ILE A 5 1.20 7.48 10.92
CA ILE A 5 1.30 7.47 9.46
C ILE A 5 1.37 8.88 8.85
N GLY A 6 1.54 9.92 9.68
CA GLY A 6 1.71 11.30 9.24
C GLY A 6 0.52 11.87 8.46
N MET A 7 -0.71 11.54 8.85
CA MET A 7 -1.95 12.00 8.18
C MET A 7 -2.69 13.00 9.08
N SER A 8 -3.17 14.10 8.50
CA SER A 8 -4.07 15.03 9.21
C SER A 8 -5.49 14.48 9.33
N LEU A 9 -6.31 15.04 10.22
CA LEU A 9 -7.70 14.63 10.37
C LEU A 9 -8.53 14.90 9.11
N GLY A 10 -8.35 16.08 8.48
CA GLY A 10 -9.06 16.42 7.24
C GLY A 10 -8.73 15.47 6.09
N GLU A 11 -7.45 15.11 5.91
CA GLU A 11 -7.05 14.11 4.91
C GLU A 11 -7.64 12.73 5.20
N PHE A 12 -7.77 12.37 6.48
CA PHE A 12 -8.40 11.12 6.86
C PHE A 12 -9.90 11.12 6.53
N ASP A 13 -10.61 12.18 6.90
CA ASP A 13 -12.04 12.33 6.59
C ASP A 13 -12.29 12.28 5.08
N ASP A 14 -11.47 12.99 4.28
CA ASP A 14 -11.54 12.94 2.82
C ASP A 14 -11.30 11.50 2.29
N ALA A 15 -10.33 10.78 2.87
CA ALA A 15 -10.04 9.40 2.47
C ALA A 15 -11.19 8.44 2.81
N MET A 16 -11.97 8.70 3.87
CA MET A 16 -13.12 7.88 4.24
C MET A 16 -14.26 7.93 3.21
N HIS A 17 -14.26 8.94 2.33
CA HIS A 17 -15.19 9.02 1.21
C HIS A 17 -14.72 8.26 -0.04
N LEU A 18 -13.49 7.71 -0.04
CA LEU A 18 -12.98 6.93 -1.18
C LEU A 18 -13.57 5.50 -1.19
N PRO A 19 -13.67 4.87 -2.38
CA PRO A 19 -14.10 3.48 -2.47
C PRO A 19 -13.27 2.55 -1.59
N TYR A 20 -13.97 1.67 -0.86
CA TYR A 20 -13.36 0.66 0.00
C TYR A 20 -12.42 1.25 1.06
N ALA A 21 -12.72 2.43 1.60
CA ALA A 21 -11.87 3.15 2.55
C ALA A 21 -11.40 2.31 3.76
N SER A 22 -12.23 1.38 4.25
CA SER A 22 -11.89 0.48 5.37
C SER A 22 -10.98 -0.69 5.00
N GLY A 23 -10.69 -0.91 3.71
CA GLY A 23 -9.89 -2.04 3.25
C GLY A 23 -8.39 -1.84 3.47
N ASP A 24 -7.72 -2.84 4.05
CA ASP A 24 -6.27 -2.85 4.18
C ASP A 24 -5.57 -3.35 2.91
N PHE A 25 -5.67 -2.54 1.85
CA PHE A 25 -5.07 -2.88 0.55
C PHE A 25 -3.55 -2.84 0.55
N LEU A 26 -2.90 -2.15 1.49
CA LEU A 26 -1.44 -2.13 1.50
C LEU A 26 -0.90 -3.50 1.90
N THR A 27 -1.42 -4.07 2.99
CA THR A 27 -1.06 -5.41 3.47
C THR A 27 -1.38 -6.46 2.41
N LEU A 28 -2.58 -6.42 1.84
CA LEU A 28 -2.98 -7.35 0.77
C LEU A 28 -2.09 -7.21 -0.47
N ALA A 29 -1.72 -5.98 -0.85
CA ALA A 29 -0.81 -5.74 -1.97
C ALA A 29 0.58 -6.30 -1.70
N MET A 30 1.15 -6.05 -0.51
CA MET A 30 2.43 -6.61 -0.11
C MET A 30 2.43 -8.13 -0.23
N LEU A 31 1.44 -8.78 0.38
CA LEU A 31 1.30 -10.24 0.32
C LEU A 31 1.16 -10.75 -1.11
N SER A 32 0.36 -10.09 -1.95
CA SER A 32 0.12 -10.50 -3.34
C SER A 32 1.37 -10.45 -4.23
N VAL A 33 2.37 -9.63 -3.88
CA VAL A 33 3.65 -9.56 -4.60
C VAL A 33 4.77 -10.24 -3.82
N GLY A 34 4.41 -11.01 -2.78
CA GLY A 34 5.33 -11.81 -1.97
C GLY A 34 6.06 -11.06 -0.86
N ILE A 35 5.80 -9.78 -0.61
CA ILE A 35 6.40 -9.02 0.51
C ILE A 35 5.71 -9.43 1.83
N ASP A 36 6.52 -9.68 2.87
CA ASP A 36 6.02 -9.93 4.22
C ASP A 36 5.76 -8.60 4.96
N PRO A 37 4.49 -8.20 5.17
CA PRO A 37 4.14 -6.93 5.80
C PRO A 37 4.55 -6.84 7.27
N ASP A 38 4.69 -7.98 7.96
CA ASP A 38 4.93 -8.06 9.40
C ASP A 38 6.43 -8.13 9.75
N SER A 39 7.29 -8.30 8.74
CA SER A 39 8.73 -8.21 8.95
C SER A 39 9.15 -6.82 9.43
N PHE A 40 10.04 -6.77 10.44
CA PHE A 40 10.53 -5.52 11.02
C PHE A 40 11.03 -4.54 9.95
N HIS A 41 11.79 -5.05 8.97
CA HIS A 41 12.32 -4.24 7.89
C HIS A 41 11.23 -3.60 7.02
N THR A 42 10.18 -4.36 6.68
CA THR A 42 9.07 -3.86 5.86
C THR A 42 8.27 -2.83 6.63
N MET A 43 8.00 -3.06 7.92
CA MET A 43 7.28 -2.10 8.77
C MET A 43 8.01 -0.75 8.89
N GLU A 44 9.33 -0.77 9.15
CA GLU A 44 10.12 0.46 9.19
C GLU A 44 10.12 1.18 7.84
N PHE A 45 10.37 0.45 6.76
CA PHE A 45 10.39 1.03 5.41
C PHE A 45 9.04 1.64 5.02
N ALA A 46 7.94 0.93 5.32
CA ALA A 46 6.59 1.40 5.02
C ALA A 46 6.22 2.65 5.81
N ARG A 47 6.68 2.74 7.06
CA ARG A 47 6.52 3.93 7.92
C ARG A 47 7.29 5.12 7.36
N ASP A 48 8.58 4.96 7.10
CA ASP A 48 9.47 6.03 6.63
C ASP A 48 9.06 6.58 5.25
N ARG A 49 8.47 5.72 4.42
CA ARG A 49 7.98 6.08 3.08
C ARG A 49 6.49 6.44 3.05
N PHE A 50 5.83 6.52 4.20
CA PHE A 50 4.40 6.84 4.32
C PHE A 50 3.52 5.98 3.38
N MET A 51 3.86 4.70 3.22
CA MET A 51 3.17 3.81 2.28
C MET A 51 1.69 3.63 2.64
N SER A 52 1.37 3.56 3.94
CA SER A 52 -0.01 3.45 4.43
C SER A 52 -0.83 4.69 4.11
N ARG A 53 -0.30 5.88 4.39
CA ARG A 53 -0.95 7.15 4.01
C ARG A 53 -1.19 7.21 2.51
N THR A 54 -0.17 6.88 1.71
CA THR A 54 -0.26 6.82 0.24
C THR A 54 -1.36 5.86 -0.24
N CYS A 55 -1.53 4.72 0.41
CA CYS A 55 -2.56 3.75 0.05
C CYS A 55 -3.96 4.18 0.50
N ILE A 56 -4.11 4.73 1.71
CA ILE A 56 -5.38 5.19 2.29
C ILE A 56 -5.98 6.31 1.43
N THR A 57 -5.17 7.29 1.02
CA THR A 57 -5.64 8.44 0.23
C THR A 57 -5.65 8.19 -1.28
N CYS A 58 -5.38 6.95 -1.74
CA CYS A 58 -5.24 6.66 -3.16
C CYS A 58 -6.59 6.75 -3.90
N PRO A 59 -6.72 7.55 -4.97
CA PRO A 59 -7.96 7.61 -5.74
C PRO A 59 -8.21 6.33 -6.56
N CYS A 60 -7.17 5.52 -6.80
CA CYS A 60 -7.24 4.29 -7.58
C CYS A 60 -7.69 3.05 -6.76
N ARG A 61 -8.25 3.23 -5.56
CA ARG A 61 -8.62 2.12 -4.66
C ARG A 61 -9.61 1.12 -5.28
N ARG A 62 -10.55 1.60 -6.10
CA ARG A 62 -11.46 0.69 -6.83
C ARG A 62 -10.69 -0.22 -7.80
N ARG A 63 -9.80 0.36 -8.61
CA ARG A 63 -8.94 -0.42 -9.52
C ARG A 63 -8.04 -1.38 -8.77
N CYS A 64 -7.49 -0.97 -7.63
CA CYS A 64 -6.70 -1.85 -6.75
C CYS A 64 -7.53 -3.06 -6.31
N HIS A 65 -8.73 -2.81 -5.77
CA HIS A 65 -9.66 -3.85 -5.35
C HIS A 65 -9.99 -4.82 -6.48
N ASP A 66 -10.30 -4.32 -7.68
CA ASP A 66 -10.71 -5.15 -8.81
C ASP A 66 -9.58 -6.12 -9.22
N HIS A 67 -8.33 -5.64 -9.25
CA HIS A 67 -7.16 -6.49 -9.51
C HIS A 67 -6.86 -7.47 -8.36
N MET A 68 -7.15 -7.10 -7.11
CA MET A 68 -7.04 -8.03 -5.98
C MET A 68 -8.06 -9.17 -6.09
N GLN A 69 -9.31 -8.86 -6.44
CA GLN A 69 -10.36 -9.87 -6.63
C GLN A 69 -10.10 -10.78 -7.82
N ALA A 70 -9.46 -10.25 -8.87
CA ALA A 70 -9.05 -11.02 -10.03
C ALA A 70 -7.76 -11.83 -9.81
N PHE A 71 -7.10 -11.71 -8.65
CA PHE A 71 -5.80 -12.32 -8.35
C PHE A 71 -4.69 -11.96 -9.35
N ASP A 72 -4.76 -10.79 -9.98
CA ASP A 72 -3.85 -10.35 -11.04
C ASP A 72 -3.09 -9.05 -10.69
N PHE A 73 -3.18 -8.60 -9.44
CA PHE A 73 -2.53 -7.37 -8.97
C PHE A 73 -1.03 -7.32 -9.27
N GLU A 74 -0.30 -8.40 -9.02
CA GLU A 74 1.16 -8.49 -9.25
C GLU A 74 1.54 -8.11 -10.68
N SER A 75 0.70 -8.47 -11.66
CA SER A 75 0.97 -8.21 -13.08
C SER A 75 0.67 -6.77 -13.49
N HIS A 76 -0.15 -6.02 -12.72
CA HIS A 76 -0.72 -4.74 -13.17
C HIS A 76 -0.38 -3.54 -12.26
N TYR A 77 0.08 -3.77 -11.03
CA TYR A 77 0.27 -2.67 -10.07
C TYR A 77 1.25 -1.60 -10.57
N ARG A 78 2.22 -1.95 -11.42
CA ARG A 78 3.19 -1.01 -11.99
C ARG A 78 2.56 0.09 -12.85
N ASP A 79 1.35 -0.15 -13.36
CA ASP A 79 0.66 0.77 -14.26
C ASP A 79 -0.13 1.85 -13.50
N PHE A 80 -0.47 1.63 -12.23
CA PHE A 80 -1.39 2.52 -11.51
C PHE A 80 -1.06 2.76 -10.04
N CYS A 81 -0.32 1.87 -9.39
CA CYS A 81 -0.10 1.94 -7.95
C CYS A 81 0.95 3.01 -7.62
N PRO A 82 0.63 4.02 -6.78
CA PRO A 82 1.62 5.00 -6.35
C PRO A 82 2.76 4.40 -5.50
N ASN A 83 2.52 3.25 -4.85
CA ASN A 83 3.54 2.53 -4.07
C ASN A 83 4.44 1.61 -4.91
N LYS A 84 4.32 1.59 -6.25
CA LYS A 84 5.05 0.65 -7.12
C LYS A 84 6.58 0.65 -6.94
N ASP A 85 7.18 1.82 -6.77
CA ASP A 85 8.63 1.94 -6.60
C ASP A 85 9.06 1.49 -5.21
N ASN A 86 8.20 1.68 -4.20
CA ASN A 86 8.42 1.20 -2.85
C ASN A 86 8.35 -0.33 -2.79
N PHE A 87 7.39 -0.96 -3.47
CA PHE A 87 7.35 -2.41 -3.63
C PHE A 87 8.61 -2.94 -4.33
N SER A 88 9.03 -2.29 -5.42
CA SER A 88 10.25 -2.68 -6.14
C SER A 88 11.49 -2.64 -5.25
N LYS A 89 11.61 -1.63 -4.37
CA LYS A 89 12.71 -1.54 -3.40
C LYS A 89 12.66 -2.63 -2.33
N LEU A 90 11.47 -2.94 -1.81
CA LEU A 90 11.29 -4.01 -0.82
C LEU A 90 11.60 -5.40 -1.42
N LEU A 91 11.24 -5.61 -2.69
CA LEU A 91 11.55 -6.84 -3.42
C LEU A 91 13.05 -6.95 -3.75
N GLY A 92 13.70 -5.86 -4.17
CA GLY A 92 15.13 -5.87 -4.49
C GLY A 92 16.01 -6.31 -3.31
N LYS A 93 15.65 -5.92 -2.08
CA LYS A 93 16.39 -6.30 -0.87
C LYS A 93 16.32 -7.79 -0.52
N ARG A 94 15.36 -8.54 -1.08
CA ARG A 94 15.30 -10.00 -0.90
C ARG A 94 16.31 -10.76 -1.77
N CYS A 95 16.85 -10.13 -2.81
CA CYS A 95 17.89 -10.74 -3.64
C CYS A 95 19.31 -10.53 -3.11
N ASP A 96 19.49 -9.58 -2.19
CA ASP A 96 20.80 -9.22 -1.61
C ASP A 96 21.05 -9.86 -0.22
N ALA A 97 20.12 -10.69 0.27
CA ALA A 97 20.17 -11.39 1.56
C ALA A 97 20.16 -12.91 1.36
#